data_AF-A0A4S8WCJ2-F1
#
_entry.id   AF-A0A4S8WCJ2-F1
#
_cell.length_a   1.000
_cell.length_b   1.000
_cell.length_c   1.000
_cell.angle_alpha   90.00
_cell.angle_beta   90.00
_cell.angle_gamma   90.00
#
_symmetry.space_group_name_H-M   'P 1'
#
loop_
_entity.id
_entity.type
_entity.pdbx_description
1 polymer ?
#
loop_
_entity_poly.entity_id
_entity_poly.type
_entity_poly.pdbx_seq_one_letter_code
_entity_poly.pdbx_strand_id
1 'polypeptide(L)'
;MLSRVSVVASLAARSGHFTRQSCVASRRYLSDKPQHDPLRVLFCGADEFSIYSLKALNKIREENPEKVASIDVVCRKDKRVGRGLKQIREGKFLPHRMSFSKCSVCVVPIKSVAATELGLNVHQIDTFTGWTPPQTDDQPFNMVVAVSFGLLVPPRILNAAKYGGLNVHPSMLPDLPGPAPLHHTLLRRLSKTGVTLQTLHPKHFDQGRIIDQTPSSGLSIPDEATATLDSVLGWIGPLGADMLYNNIVNGNFATDTSITPSASRSLKNTKNDLFGQMDGSAEYPRHARKIIPEDRHVNFRWPSSEILLRNRVLGRLFALDTGLAPTKRITFHGFEDTTDACWEQVQAKGPIIRIGNHPLDPGAISAFKHDKEKRIYFRTKDGWVSPTEVTLEGSPKQKASVIYEKLRQTMPVTCC
;
A
#
# COMPACT_ATOMS: atom_id res chain seq x y z
N MET A 1 16.51 15.92 70.48
CA MET A 1 16.80 16.96 71.48
C MET A 1 18.29 17.28 71.42
N LEU A 2 18.61 18.56 71.47
CA LEU A 2 19.93 19.16 71.27
C LEU A 2 21.07 18.48 72.03
N SER A 3 22.24 18.35 71.39
CA SER A 3 23.52 18.58 72.07
C SER A 3 24.60 18.89 71.04
N ARG A 4 25.02 20.16 71.02
CA ARG A 4 26.25 20.65 70.40
C ARG A 4 27.39 20.41 71.38
N VAL A 5 28.51 19.92 70.89
CA VAL A 5 29.84 20.23 71.45
C VAL A 5 30.72 20.67 70.28
N SER A 6 31.20 21.91 70.36
CA SER A 6 32.21 22.49 69.48
C SER A 6 33.49 22.67 70.27
N VAL A 7 34.64 22.25 69.75
CA VAL A 7 35.97 22.78 70.12
C VAL A 7 36.89 22.65 68.89
N VAL A 8 37.08 23.72 68.11
CA VAL A 8 38.23 24.67 68.02
C VAL A 8 39.13 24.44 66.80
N ALA A 9 39.01 25.40 65.90
CA ALA A 9 39.95 26.06 64.98
C ALA A 9 41.37 25.50 64.74
N SER A 10 41.77 25.55 63.47
CA SER A 10 43.04 26.16 63.07
C SER A 10 42.93 26.81 61.69
N LEU A 11 43.37 28.07 61.61
CA LEU A 11 43.46 28.89 60.41
C LEU A 11 44.79 28.62 59.70
N ALA A 12 44.74 28.47 58.37
CA ALA A 12 45.88 28.78 57.51
C ALA A 12 45.37 29.43 56.21
N ALA A 13 45.81 30.67 56.00
CA ALA A 13 45.45 31.52 54.87
C ALA A 13 46.04 31.01 53.55
N ARG A 14 45.34 31.26 52.43
CA ARG A 14 45.95 31.45 51.11
C ARG A 14 45.04 32.27 50.17
N SER A 15 45.54 33.46 49.88
CA SER A 15 45.35 34.37 48.74
C SER A 15 44.45 33.95 47.56
N GLY A 16 43.43 34.79 47.30
CA GLY A 16 43.34 35.60 46.08
C GLY A 16 42.84 34.95 44.77
N HIS A 17 41.63 35.30 44.34
CA HIS A 17 41.34 36.04 43.09
C HIS A 17 39.81 36.08 42.88
N PHE A 18 39.21 37.26 43.00
CA PHE A 18 37.79 37.50 42.73
C PHE A 18 37.63 37.86 41.25
N THR A 19 37.25 36.90 40.41
CA THR A 19 36.71 37.19 39.07
C THR A 19 35.19 37.24 39.14
N ARG A 20 34.62 38.43 38.96
CA ARG A 20 33.19 38.64 38.69
C ARG A 20 32.81 37.89 37.41
N GLN A 21 32.17 36.73 37.53
CA GLN A 21 31.40 36.18 36.42
C GLN A 21 30.03 36.85 36.41
N SER A 22 29.84 37.77 35.47
CA SER A 22 28.53 38.25 35.05
C SER A 22 27.71 37.06 34.57
N CYS A 23 26.70 36.68 35.34
CA CYS A 23 25.71 35.70 34.92
C CYS A 23 24.84 36.35 33.84
N VAL A 24 25.27 36.28 32.58
CA VAL A 24 24.41 36.60 31.44
C VAL A 24 23.51 35.39 31.23
N ALA A 25 22.40 35.36 31.97
CA ALA A 25 21.30 34.46 31.69
C ALA A 25 20.80 34.78 30.28
N SER A 26 21.32 34.04 29.30
CA SER A 26 20.80 34.04 27.94
C SER A 26 19.44 33.35 28.00
N ARG A 27 18.39 34.10 28.39
CA ARG A 27 17.01 33.75 28.06
C ARG A 27 16.93 33.75 26.54
N ARG A 28 17.19 32.59 25.93
CA ARG A 28 16.69 32.31 24.59
C ARG A 28 15.17 32.31 24.71
N TYR A 29 14.57 33.45 24.44
CA TYR A 29 13.18 33.48 24.01
C TYR A 29 13.15 32.68 22.71
N LEU A 30 12.88 31.38 22.80
CA LEU A 30 12.37 30.61 21.67
C LEU A 30 11.10 31.36 21.28
N SER A 31 11.13 32.07 20.16
CA SER A 31 9.92 32.74 19.68
C SER A 31 8.93 31.65 19.35
N ASP A 32 7.90 31.52 20.16
CA ASP A 32 6.81 30.56 20.01
C ASP A 32 5.85 30.99 18.88
N LYS A 33 6.43 31.51 17.78
CA LYS A 33 5.66 31.88 16.61
C LYS A 33 5.24 30.58 15.93
N PRO A 34 3.95 30.37 15.67
CA PRO A 34 3.51 29.22 14.91
C PRO A 34 4.21 29.24 13.55
N GLN A 35 4.84 28.11 13.22
CA GLN A 35 5.68 27.96 12.03
C GLN A 35 4.88 28.09 10.72
N HIS A 36 3.55 27.94 10.80
CA HIS A 36 2.59 28.20 9.74
C HIS A 36 1.23 28.58 10.34
N ASP A 37 0.38 29.25 9.56
CA ASP A 37 -1.04 29.48 9.91
C ASP A 37 -1.77 28.14 10.14
N PRO A 38 -2.82 28.11 10.98
CA PRO A 38 -3.66 26.92 11.14
C PRO A 38 -4.15 26.39 9.79
N LEU A 39 -3.95 25.08 9.57
CA LEU A 39 -4.25 24.46 8.29
C LEU A 39 -5.74 24.15 8.16
N ARG A 40 -6.32 24.53 7.03
CA ARG A 40 -7.64 24.10 6.58
C ARG A 40 -7.40 23.16 5.42
N VAL A 41 -7.49 21.87 5.72
CA VAL A 41 -6.97 20.80 4.88
C VAL A 41 -8.06 20.26 3.98
N LEU A 42 -7.80 20.28 2.66
CA LEU A 42 -8.56 19.50 1.70
C LEU A 42 -7.88 18.12 1.54
N PHE A 43 -8.41 17.11 2.23
CA PHE A 43 -7.85 15.76 2.23
C PHE A 43 -8.43 14.95 1.08
N CYS A 44 -7.61 14.54 0.12
CA CYS A 44 -8.03 13.72 -1.02
C CYS A 44 -7.55 12.27 -0.82
N GLY A 45 -8.47 11.33 -0.59
CA GLY A 45 -8.11 9.93 -0.35
C GLY A 45 -9.18 8.92 -0.75
N ALA A 46 -8.84 7.63 -0.69
CA ALA A 46 -9.76 6.58 -1.14
C ALA A 46 -9.61 5.23 -0.42
N ASP A 47 -8.39 4.78 -0.12
CA ASP A 47 -8.10 3.41 0.33
C ASP A 47 -7.63 3.34 1.80
N GLU A 48 -7.32 2.12 2.26
CA GLU A 48 -6.81 1.86 3.62
C GLU A 48 -5.52 2.62 3.93
N PHE A 49 -4.60 2.76 2.97
CA PHE A 49 -3.36 3.50 3.19
C PHE A 49 -3.65 4.98 3.48
N SER A 50 -4.59 5.59 2.74
CA SER A 50 -5.01 6.97 2.97
C SER A 50 -5.72 7.20 4.32
N ILE A 51 -6.37 6.16 4.88
CA ILE A 51 -7.05 6.24 6.18
C ILE A 51 -6.06 6.50 7.32
N TYR A 52 -4.88 5.89 7.30
CA TYR A 52 -3.85 6.16 8.31
C TYR A 52 -3.47 7.64 8.34
N SER A 53 -3.26 8.24 7.17
CA SER A 53 -2.94 9.67 7.04
C SER A 53 -4.09 10.56 7.48
N LEU A 54 -5.34 10.22 7.15
CA LEU A 54 -6.52 10.95 7.60
C LEU A 54 -6.65 10.93 9.14
N LYS A 55 -6.47 9.75 9.76
CA LYS A 55 -6.52 9.59 11.22
C LYS A 55 -5.44 10.43 11.91
N ALA A 56 -4.22 10.45 11.36
CA ALA A 56 -3.15 11.30 11.89
C ALA A 56 -3.49 12.79 11.80
N LEU A 57 -4.05 13.27 10.68
CA LEU A 57 -4.47 14.67 10.56
C LEU A 57 -5.60 15.02 11.52
N ASN A 58 -6.61 14.16 11.67
CA ASN A 58 -7.70 14.41 12.61
C ASN A 58 -7.20 14.42 14.06
N LYS A 59 -6.22 13.57 14.39
CA LYS A 59 -5.55 13.60 15.68
C LYS A 59 -4.88 14.97 15.93
N ILE A 60 -4.16 15.51 14.94
CA ILE A 60 -3.58 16.87 15.06
C ILE A 60 -4.66 17.92 15.24
N ARG A 61 -5.78 17.82 14.52
CA ARG A 61 -6.91 18.75 14.65
C ARG A 61 -7.52 18.75 16.06
N GLU A 62 -7.63 17.57 16.66
CA GLU A 62 -8.19 17.41 18.01
C GLU A 62 -7.20 17.86 19.10
N GLU A 63 -5.92 17.53 18.95
CA GLU A 63 -4.88 17.85 19.95
C GLU A 63 -4.39 19.30 19.84
N ASN A 64 -4.21 19.80 18.62
CA ASN A 64 -3.54 21.06 18.28
C ASN A 64 -4.31 21.84 17.18
N PRO A 65 -5.48 22.45 17.50
CA PRO A 65 -6.29 23.21 16.53
C PRO A 65 -5.56 24.39 15.87
N GLU A 66 -4.52 24.93 16.52
CA GLU A 66 -3.65 25.97 15.99
C GLU A 66 -2.74 25.47 14.85
N LYS A 67 -2.57 24.15 14.71
CA LYS A 67 -1.86 23.52 13.60
C LYS A 67 -2.82 23.08 12.51
N VAL A 68 -3.94 22.46 12.86
CA VAL A 68 -4.97 22.03 11.90
C VAL A 68 -6.34 22.47 12.40
N ALA A 69 -6.93 23.47 11.74
CA ALA A 69 -8.22 24.04 12.10
C ALA A 69 -9.39 23.19 11.58
N SER A 70 -9.32 22.74 10.32
CA SER A 70 -10.42 21.98 9.70
C SER A 70 -9.92 20.98 8.66
N ILE A 71 -10.73 19.95 8.42
CA ILE A 71 -10.47 18.90 7.43
C ILE A 71 -11.75 18.64 6.64
N ASP A 72 -11.69 18.83 5.32
CA ASP A 72 -12.70 18.43 4.36
C ASP A 72 -12.18 17.24 3.55
N VAL A 73 -12.90 16.11 3.60
CA VAL A 73 -12.47 14.87 2.96
C VAL A 73 -13.09 14.76 1.57
N VAL A 74 -12.26 14.72 0.54
CA VAL A 74 -12.64 14.45 -0.84
C VAL A 74 -12.36 12.99 -1.16
N CYS A 75 -13.38 12.26 -1.60
CA CYS A 75 -13.24 10.89 -2.05
C CYS A 75 -13.92 10.71 -3.40
N ARG A 76 -13.65 9.59 -4.09
CA ARG A 76 -14.36 9.31 -5.35
C ARG A 76 -15.79 8.86 -5.09
N LYS A 77 -16.70 9.15 -6.02
CA LYS A 77 -18.03 8.55 -5.97
C LYS A 77 -17.96 7.02 -6.04
N ASP A 78 -18.91 6.40 -5.36
CA ASP A 78 -19.08 4.97 -5.36
C ASP A 78 -19.40 4.49 -6.77
N LYS A 79 -18.60 3.55 -7.27
CA LYS A 79 -18.83 2.96 -8.60
C LYS A 79 -19.86 1.85 -8.50
N ARG A 80 -20.79 1.81 -9.46
CA ARG A 80 -21.69 0.67 -9.63
C ARG A 80 -20.89 -0.55 -10.10
N VAL A 81 -21.19 -1.71 -9.54
CA VAL A 81 -20.44 -2.95 -9.75
C VAL A 81 -21.38 -4.13 -10.02
N GLY A 82 -20.80 -5.24 -10.48
CA GLY A 82 -21.55 -6.46 -10.83
C GLY A 82 -22.07 -6.48 -12.27
N ARG A 83 -22.65 -7.62 -12.68
CA ARG A 83 -23.23 -7.77 -14.01
C ARG A 83 -24.39 -6.77 -14.19
N GLY A 84 -24.33 -5.97 -15.24
CA GLY A 84 -25.33 -4.93 -15.54
C GLY A 84 -25.23 -3.65 -14.69
N LEU A 85 -24.17 -3.47 -13.89
CA LEU A 85 -23.91 -2.24 -13.11
C LEU A 85 -25.10 -1.81 -12.22
N LYS A 86 -25.88 -2.77 -11.70
CA LYS A 86 -27.09 -2.48 -10.90
C LYS A 86 -26.82 -2.34 -9.41
N GLN A 87 -25.68 -2.80 -8.91
CA GLN A 87 -25.37 -2.76 -7.47
C GLN A 87 -24.46 -1.58 -7.17
N ILE A 88 -24.91 -0.66 -6.32
CA ILE A 88 -24.03 0.27 -5.60
C ILE A 88 -23.53 -0.51 -4.39
N ARG A 89 -22.23 -0.80 -4.31
CA ARG A 89 -21.65 -1.41 -3.11
C ARG A 89 -21.25 -0.30 -2.14
N GLU A 90 -22.16 0.08 -1.27
CA GLU A 90 -21.82 0.81 -0.05
C GLU A 90 -21.08 -0.16 0.88
N GLY A 91 -19.79 0.08 1.09
CA GLY A 91 -19.01 -0.76 1.98
C GLY A 91 -19.39 -0.52 3.42
N LYS A 92 -20.00 -1.50 4.06
CA LYS A 92 -19.95 -1.58 5.52
C LYS A 92 -18.52 -1.92 5.91
N PHE A 93 -17.88 -1.03 6.67
CA PHE A 93 -16.67 -1.32 7.42
C PHE A 93 -16.95 -2.56 8.30
N LEU A 94 -16.27 -3.67 8.02
CA LEU A 94 -16.32 -4.84 8.90
C LEU A 94 -15.10 -4.74 9.82
N PRO A 95 -15.28 -4.52 11.13
CA PRO A 95 -14.17 -4.51 12.05
C PRO A 95 -13.54 -5.91 12.05
N HIS A 96 -12.22 -5.92 11.95
CA HIS A 96 -11.31 -6.99 12.35
C HIS A 96 -11.85 -8.43 12.30
N ARG A 97 -11.29 -9.23 11.38
CA ARG A 97 -11.43 -10.70 11.28
C ARG A 97 -12.50 -11.23 10.30
N MET A 98 -12.33 -10.97 9.01
CA MET A 98 -12.77 -11.90 7.98
C MET A 98 -11.78 -11.89 6.82
N SER A 99 -11.24 -13.05 6.49
CA SER A 99 -10.22 -13.24 5.46
C SER A 99 -10.60 -12.54 4.15
N PHE A 100 -9.70 -11.69 3.67
CA PHE A 100 -9.80 -10.84 2.48
C PHE A 100 -9.79 -11.61 1.14
N SER A 101 -10.44 -12.77 1.05
CA SER A 101 -10.66 -13.48 -0.22
C SER A 101 -11.87 -12.93 -1.00
N LYS A 102 -12.51 -11.83 -0.57
CA LYS A 102 -13.75 -11.32 -1.15
C LYS A 102 -13.55 -9.99 -1.89
N CYS A 103 -13.06 -10.11 -3.12
CA CYS A 103 -13.19 -9.14 -4.21
C CYS A 103 -12.39 -7.82 -4.09
N SER A 104 -11.41 -7.66 -4.99
CA SER A 104 -10.76 -6.40 -5.38
C SER A 104 -11.72 -5.47 -6.16
N VAL A 105 -12.80 -4.99 -5.52
CA VAL A 105 -13.83 -4.17 -6.19
C VAL A 105 -14.39 -3.09 -5.25
N CYS A 106 -13.96 -1.85 -5.48
CA CYS A 106 -14.61 -0.55 -5.24
C CYS A 106 -15.55 -0.41 -4.03
N VAL A 107 -15.01 -0.55 -2.82
CA VAL A 107 -15.50 0.21 -1.66
C VAL A 107 -14.51 1.36 -1.48
N VAL A 108 -15.00 2.57 -1.17
CA VAL A 108 -14.14 3.69 -0.78
C VAL A 108 -14.14 3.75 0.75
N PRO A 109 -13.32 2.93 1.44
CA PRO A 109 -13.37 2.77 2.90
C PRO A 109 -13.23 4.10 3.66
N ILE A 110 -12.55 5.09 3.06
CA ILE A 110 -12.38 6.40 3.69
C ILE A 110 -13.71 7.13 3.93
N LYS A 111 -14.76 6.88 3.13
CA LYS A 111 -16.06 7.55 3.26
C LYS A 111 -16.69 7.24 4.62
N SER A 112 -16.78 5.95 4.97
CA SER A 112 -17.36 5.53 6.24
C SER A 112 -16.51 5.96 7.42
N VAL A 113 -15.18 5.86 7.31
CA VAL A 113 -14.28 6.29 8.39
C VAL A 113 -14.39 7.81 8.61
N ALA A 114 -14.32 8.62 7.55
CA ALA A 114 -14.39 10.06 7.66
C ALA A 114 -15.74 10.53 8.24
N ALA A 115 -16.86 10.07 7.69
CA ALA A 115 -18.18 10.56 8.09
C ALA A 115 -18.66 9.95 9.42
N THR A 116 -18.48 8.64 9.62
CA THR A 116 -19.08 7.92 10.75
C THR A 116 -18.13 7.81 11.94
N GLU A 117 -16.84 7.55 11.73
CA GLU A 117 -15.87 7.42 12.85
C GLU A 117 -15.33 8.78 13.29
N LEU A 118 -15.01 9.68 12.34
CA LEU A 118 -14.33 10.95 12.63
C LEU A 118 -15.25 12.19 12.58
N GLY A 119 -16.49 12.05 12.12
CA GLY A 119 -17.44 13.16 12.02
C GLY A 119 -17.00 14.30 11.09
N LEU A 120 -16.25 13.98 10.03
CA LEU A 120 -15.72 14.93 9.06
C LEU A 120 -16.66 15.09 7.86
N ASN A 121 -16.62 16.28 7.24
CA ASN A 121 -17.33 16.55 5.99
C ASN A 121 -16.75 15.73 4.83
N VAL A 122 -17.60 15.02 4.09
CA VAL A 122 -17.19 14.18 2.97
C VAL A 122 -17.80 14.68 1.66
N HIS A 123 -16.94 14.91 0.67
CA HIS A 123 -17.27 15.41 -0.66
C HIS A 123 -16.93 14.35 -1.70
N GLN A 124 -17.94 13.82 -2.39
CA GLN A 124 -17.73 12.78 -3.40
C GLN A 124 -17.67 13.38 -4.81
N ILE A 125 -16.54 13.20 -5.50
CA ILE A 125 -16.34 13.72 -6.86
C ILE A 125 -15.91 12.64 -7.84
N ASP A 126 -16.25 12.80 -9.12
CA ASP A 126 -15.70 11.98 -10.20
C ASP A 126 -14.49 12.64 -10.85
N THR A 127 -14.49 13.98 -10.87
CA THR A 127 -13.48 14.83 -11.48
C THR A 127 -13.43 16.16 -10.73
N PHE A 128 -12.27 16.83 -10.79
CA PHE A 128 -12.15 18.21 -10.35
C PHE A 128 -12.69 19.20 -11.39
N THR A 129 -12.99 18.80 -12.63
CA THR A 129 -13.54 19.73 -13.63
C THR A 129 -14.91 20.23 -13.21
N GLY A 130 -15.09 21.56 -13.16
CA GLY A 130 -16.35 22.19 -12.76
C GLY A 130 -16.68 22.11 -11.26
N TRP A 131 -15.80 21.53 -10.44
CA TRP A 131 -16.01 21.40 -9.00
C TRP A 131 -15.31 22.51 -8.22
N THR A 132 -16.00 23.15 -7.28
CA THR A 132 -15.40 24.16 -6.39
C THR A 132 -15.19 23.53 -5.02
N PRO A 133 -13.96 23.58 -4.46
CA PRO A 133 -13.73 23.11 -3.10
C PRO A 133 -14.61 23.85 -2.08
N PRO A 134 -15.07 23.16 -1.02
CA PRO A 134 -15.85 23.78 0.03
C PRO A 134 -15.04 24.87 0.75
N GLN A 135 -15.76 25.82 1.33
CA GLN A 135 -15.23 26.77 2.30
C GLN A 135 -15.86 26.43 3.64
N THR A 136 -15.03 26.26 4.65
CA THR A 136 -15.47 25.97 6.02
C THR A 136 -15.34 27.26 6.82
N ASP A 137 -16.44 27.69 7.45
CA ASP A 137 -16.54 28.96 8.18
C ASP A 137 -16.13 30.19 7.35
N ASP A 138 -16.57 30.25 6.08
CA ASP A 138 -16.22 31.29 5.10
C ASP A 138 -14.71 31.45 4.83
N GLN A 139 -13.91 30.47 5.25
CA GLN A 139 -12.47 30.45 5.02
C GLN A 139 -12.11 29.40 3.96
N PRO A 140 -11.32 29.77 2.93
CA PRO A 140 -10.86 28.80 1.93
C PRO A 140 -9.81 27.86 2.51
N PHE A 141 -9.79 26.61 2.05
CA PHE A 141 -8.69 25.68 2.34
C PHE A 141 -7.33 26.31 1.97
N ASN A 142 -6.29 25.99 2.73
CA ASN A 142 -4.94 26.53 2.51
C ASN A 142 -3.88 25.43 2.34
N MET A 143 -4.27 24.16 2.41
CA MET A 143 -3.42 22.99 2.23
C MET A 143 -4.22 21.87 1.56
N VAL A 144 -3.62 21.20 0.57
CA VAL A 144 -4.14 19.94 0.01
C VAL A 144 -3.28 18.78 0.52
N VAL A 145 -3.89 17.71 1.03
CA VAL A 145 -3.17 16.47 1.32
C VAL A 145 -3.81 15.37 0.48
N ALA A 146 -3.08 14.83 -0.50
CA ALA A 146 -3.55 13.73 -1.32
C ALA A 146 -2.83 12.45 -0.95
N VAL A 147 -3.55 11.37 -0.67
CA VAL A 147 -2.96 10.05 -0.39
C VAL A 147 -3.82 9.01 -1.10
N SER A 148 -3.24 8.26 -2.04
CA SER A 148 -3.97 7.24 -2.81
C SER A 148 -5.30 7.67 -3.46
N PHE A 149 -5.43 8.94 -3.86
CA PHE A 149 -6.71 9.48 -4.36
C PHE A 149 -7.07 9.03 -5.80
N GLY A 150 -6.05 8.87 -6.66
CA GLY A 150 -6.22 8.42 -8.05
C GLY A 150 -6.76 9.46 -9.03
N LEU A 151 -6.91 10.73 -8.64
CA LEU A 151 -7.10 11.87 -9.54
C LEU A 151 -5.94 12.86 -9.34
N LEU A 152 -5.50 13.48 -10.42
CA LEU A 152 -4.49 14.53 -10.36
C LEU A 152 -5.16 15.81 -9.85
N VAL A 153 -4.63 16.40 -8.78
CA VAL A 153 -5.13 17.68 -8.25
C VAL A 153 -4.71 18.78 -9.24
N PRO A 154 -5.66 19.51 -9.86
CA PRO A 154 -5.33 20.47 -10.90
C PRO A 154 -4.62 21.70 -10.34
N PRO A 155 -3.82 22.41 -11.17
CA PRO A 155 -3.10 23.61 -10.75
C PRO A 155 -3.99 24.67 -10.10
N ARG A 156 -5.23 24.85 -10.57
CA ARG A 156 -6.18 25.82 -9.99
C ARG A 156 -6.48 25.58 -8.51
N ILE A 157 -6.51 24.31 -8.07
CA ILE A 157 -6.78 23.95 -6.67
C ILE A 157 -5.48 24.07 -5.87
N LEU A 158 -4.36 23.57 -6.41
CA LEU A 158 -3.06 23.68 -5.75
C LEU A 158 -2.65 25.15 -5.53
N ASN A 159 -2.86 26.02 -6.53
CA ASN A 159 -2.52 27.44 -6.45
C ASN A 159 -3.46 28.23 -5.53
N ALA A 160 -4.66 27.71 -5.24
CA ALA A 160 -5.58 28.31 -4.28
C ALA A 160 -5.17 28.00 -2.82
N ALA A 161 -4.42 26.92 -2.60
CA ALA A 161 -3.87 26.59 -1.30
C ALA A 161 -2.55 27.35 -1.07
N LYS A 162 -2.50 28.18 -0.01
CA LYS A 162 -1.28 28.92 0.41
C LYS A 162 -0.03 28.03 0.48
N TYR A 163 -0.19 26.81 0.97
CA TYR A 163 0.91 25.84 1.15
C TYR A 163 0.98 24.78 0.04
N GLY A 164 0.21 24.95 -1.04
CA GLY A 164 0.12 23.98 -2.12
C GLY A 164 -0.48 22.66 -1.66
N GLY A 165 0.27 21.57 -1.82
CA GLY A 165 -0.17 20.29 -1.28
C GLY A 165 0.92 19.26 -1.10
N LEU A 166 0.56 18.23 -0.34
CA LEU A 166 1.42 17.12 0.07
C LEU A 166 0.89 15.79 -0.43
N ASN A 167 1.79 14.85 -0.67
CA ASN A 167 1.48 13.45 -0.96
C ASN A 167 2.33 12.52 -0.11
N VAL A 168 1.68 11.55 0.53
CA VAL A 168 2.35 10.44 1.20
C VAL A 168 2.36 9.26 0.25
N HIS A 169 3.54 8.82 -0.15
CA HIS A 169 3.73 7.76 -1.14
C HIS A 169 4.40 6.53 -0.51
N PRO A 170 3.83 5.32 -0.61
CA PRO A 170 4.34 4.12 0.06
C PRO A 170 5.45 3.42 -0.74
N SER A 171 6.46 4.19 -1.14
CA SER A 171 7.74 3.68 -1.63
C SER A 171 8.85 4.70 -1.37
N MET A 172 10.09 4.30 -1.67
CA MET A 172 11.27 5.17 -1.68
C MET A 172 11.40 5.89 -3.02
N LEU A 173 10.72 7.03 -3.23
CA LEU A 173 10.89 7.78 -4.49
C LEU A 173 12.38 8.18 -4.68
N PRO A 174 12.92 8.11 -5.91
CA PRO A 174 12.22 7.94 -7.20
C PRO A 174 11.90 6.48 -7.60
N ASP A 175 12.04 5.51 -6.71
CA ASP A 175 11.67 4.11 -6.99
C ASP A 175 10.17 3.86 -6.78
N LEU A 176 9.59 3.07 -7.69
CA LEU A 176 8.18 2.70 -7.69
C LEU A 176 7.19 3.89 -7.69
N PRO A 177 7.39 4.97 -8.49
CA PRO A 177 6.37 5.99 -8.66
C PRO A 177 5.15 5.36 -9.34
N GLY A 178 3.96 5.85 -9.07
CA GLY A 178 2.73 5.38 -9.70
C GLY A 178 1.72 4.77 -8.73
N PRO A 179 0.62 4.22 -9.28
CA PRO A 179 -0.57 3.93 -8.49
C PRO A 179 -0.56 2.58 -7.75
N ALA A 180 0.44 1.71 -7.91
CA ALA A 180 0.47 0.40 -7.23
C ALA A 180 1.84 0.01 -6.63
N PRO A 181 2.55 0.92 -5.92
CA PRO A 181 3.90 0.67 -5.39
C PRO A 181 4.01 -0.62 -4.58
N LEU A 182 3.16 -0.82 -3.57
CA LEU A 182 3.21 -2.00 -2.69
C LEU A 182 3.02 -3.33 -3.43
N HIS A 183 2.19 -3.35 -4.47
CA HIS A 183 2.03 -4.56 -5.28
C HIS A 183 3.33 -4.87 -6.03
N HIS A 184 3.95 -3.85 -6.63
CA HIS A 184 5.21 -4.03 -7.35
C HIS A 184 6.38 -4.33 -6.42
N THR A 185 6.42 -3.77 -5.21
CA THR A 185 7.38 -4.15 -4.16
C THR A 185 7.38 -5.66 -3.95
N LEU A 186 6.20 -6.24 -3.73
CA LEU A 186 6.07 -7.69 -3.48
C LEU A 186 6.29 -8.52 -4.75
N LEU A 187 5.71 -8.13 -5.89
CA LEU A 187 5.84 -8.88 -7.14
C LEU A 187 7.27 -8.92 -7.66
N ARG A 188 8.09 -7.93 -7.35
CA ARG A 188 9.51 -7.86 -7.71
C ARG A 188 10.42 -8.45 -6.63
N ARG A 189 9.86 -8.99 -5.53
CA ARG A 189 10.61 -9.58 -4.43
C ARG A 189 11.65 -8.60 -3.87
N LEU A 190 11.27 -7.32 -3.74
CA LEU A 190 12.14 -6.34 -3.11
C LEU A 190 12.20 -6.64 -1.61
N SER A 191 13.41 -6.72 -1.06
CA SER A 191 13.61 -6.93 0.38
C SER A 191 13.38 -5.69 1.22
N LYS A 192 13.34 -4.52 0.57
CA LYS A 192 13.18 -3.21 1.22
C LYS A 192 12.15 -2.34 0.51
N THR A 193 11.50 -1.50 1.29
CA THR A 193 10.62 -0.43 0.82
C THR A 193 10.62 0.72 1.84
N GLY A 194 9.80 1.74 1.65
CA GLY A 194 9.74 2.87 2.56
C GLY A 194 8.54 3.76 2.31
N VAL A 195 8.57 4.93 2.92
CA VAL A 195 7.58 5.99 2.69
C VAL A 195 8.31 7.25 2.29
N THR A 196 7.71 7.99 1.37
CA THR A 196 8.14 9.34 0.98
C THR A 196 7.01 10.33 1.20
N LEU A 197 7.28 11.42 1.91
CA LEU A 197 6.47 12.62 1.92
C LEU A 197 7.03 13.61 0.90
N GLN A 198 6.20 14.04 -0.05
CA GLN A 198 6.58 14.98 -1.09
C GLN A 198 5.52 16.07 -1.26
N THR A 199 5.86 17.14 -1.97
CA THR A 199 4.86 18.09 -2.46
C THR A 199 4.03 17.49 -3.62
N LEU A 200 2.87 18.07 -3.92
CA LEU A 200 2.11 17.73 -5.12
C LEU A 200 2.65 18.49 -6.33
N HIS A 201 2.87 17.78 -7.44
CA HIS A 201 3.27 18.39 -8.70
C HIS A 201 2.04 18.70 -9.58
N PRO A 202 1.95 19.89 -10.20
CA PRO A 202 0.75 20.36 -10.91
C PRO A 202 0.35 19.55 -12.15
N LYS A 203 1.28 18.78 -12.73
CA LYS A 203 1.07 18.07 -14.00
C LYS A 203 1.34 16.56 -13.94
N HIS A 204 2.02 16.09 -12.89
CA HIS A 204 2.57 14.73 -12.86
C HIS A 204 2.38 14.13 -11.47
N PHE A 205 2.10 12.83 -11.41
CA PHE A 205 2.10 12.09 -10.15
C PHE A 205 3.52 11.80 -9.71
N ASP A 206 3.75 11.80 -8.40
CA ASP A 206 4.98 11.34 -7.76
C ASP A 206 6.28 11.99 -8.27
N GLN A 207 6.17 13.26 -8.67
CA GLN A 207 7.29 14.10 -9.12
C GLN A 207 7.36 15.40 -8.31
N GLY A 208 6.83 15.37 -7.09
CA GLY A 208 6.99 16.46 -6.14
C GLY A 208 8.40 16.56 -5.61
N ARG A 209 8.68 17.67 -4.92
CA ARG A 209 9.88 17.78 -4.11
C ARG A 209 9.72 16.89 -2.88
N ILE A 210 10.68 16.02 -2.62
CA ILE A 210 10.75 15.21 -1.40
C ILE A 210 10.98 16.15 -0.21
N ILE A 211 10.12 16.06 0.79
CA ILE A 211 10.21 16.81 2.06
C ILE A 211 10.87 15.92 3.11
N ASP A 212 10.41 14.68 3.19
CA ASP A 212 10.88 13.70 4.16
C ASP A 212 10.73 12.29 3.59
N GLN A 213 11.54 11.37 4.11
CA GLN A 213 11.58 10.00 3.64
C GLN A 213 12.10 9.09 4.76
N THR A 214 11.65 7.83 4.78
CA THR A 214 12.31 6.82 5.61
C THR A 214 13.80 6.71 5.24
N PRO A 215 14.67 6.16 6.12
CA PRO A 215 16.12 6.13 5.88
C PRO A 215 16.49 5.68 4.46
N SER A 216 17.51 6.31 3.87
CA SER A 216 17.84 6.20 2.44
C SER A 216 18.07 4.77 1.94
N SER A 217 18.48 3.85 2.81
CA SER A 217 18.60 2.43 2.49
C SER A 217 17.27 1.68 2.34
N GLY A 218 16.14 2.34 2.59
CA GLY A 218 14.85 1.71 2.82
C GLY A 218 14.79 0.94 4.14
N LEU A 219 13.59 0.45 4.45
CA LEU A 219 13.29 -0.42 5.58
C LEU A 219 13.07 -1.85 5.08
N SER A 220 13.61 -2.83 5.79
CA SER A 220 13.42 -4.25 5.48
C SER A 220 11.98 -4.67 5.66
N ILE A 221 11.43 -5.39 4.70
CA ILE A 221 10.05 -5.88 4.74
C ILE A 221 9.94 -7.00 5.79
N PRO A 222 9.05 -6.88 6.80
CA PRO A 222 8.81 -7.94 7.76
C PRO A 222 8.28 -9.20 7.07
N ASP A 223 8.79 -10.36 7.49
CA ASP A 223 8.39 -11.67 6.97
C ASP A 223 8.36 -11.74 5.43
N GLU A 224 9.37 -11.15 4.77
CA GLU A 224 9.43 -10.94 3.31
C GLU A 224 8.95 -12.15 2.48
N ALA A 225 9.39 -13.35 2.85
CA ALA A 225 9.06 -14.59 2.15
C ALA A 225 7.55 -14.91 2.15
N THR A 226 6.81 -14.49 3.18
CA THR A 226 5.37 -14.76 3.38
C THR A 226 4.52 -13.49 3.37
N ALA A 227 5.13 -12.31 3.22
CA ALA A 227 4.48 -11.01 3.24
C ALA A 227 3.31 -10.92 2.25
N THR A 228 2.20 -10.37 2.73
CA THR A 228 0.99 -10.10 1.95
C THR A 228 0.83 -8.59 1.75
N LEU A 229 -0.05 -8.18 0.84
CA LEU A 229 -0.34 -6.76 0.66
C LEU A 229 -0.87 -6.13 1.97
N ASP A 230 -1.74 -6.84 2.69
CA ASP A 230 -2.32 -6.35 3.94
C ASP A 230 -1.27 -6.23 5.06
N SER A 231 -0.35 -7.20 5.17
CA SER A 231 0.71 -7.13 6.19
C SER A 231 1.67 -5.97 5.92
N VAL A 232 2.07 -5.77 4.66
CA VAL A 232 2.94 -4.64 4.29
C VAL A 232 2.21 -3.31 4.44
N LEU A 233 0.93 -3.23 4.06
CA LEU A 233 0.11 -2.02 4.24
C LEU A 233 -0.03 -1.67 5.71
N GLY A 234 -0.35 -2.65 6.57
CA GLY A 234 -0.49 -2.45 8.02
C GLY A 234 0.81 -2.03 8.71
N TRP A 235 1.95 -2.37 8.14
CA TRP A 235 3.27 -1.94 8.60
C TRP A 235 3.66 -0.54 8.09
N ILE A 236 3.48 -0.27 6.80
CA ILE A 236 3.92 0.98 6.15
C ILE A 236 2.95 2.15 6.37
N GLY A 237 1.66 1.86 6.58
CA GLY A 237 0.60 2.84 6.79
C GLY A 237 0.85 3.75 8.00
N PRO A 238 1.07 3.19 9.21
CA PRO A 238 1.43 3.96 10.40
C PRO A 238 2.69 4.81 10.20
N LEU A 239 3.73 4.28 9.55
CA LEU A 239 4.97 5.02 9.29
C LEU A 239 4.73 6.26 8.42
N GLY A 240 3.89 6.15 7.39
CA GLY A 240 3.53 7.29 6.56
C GLY A 240 2.65 8.31 7.28
N ALA A 241 1.77 7.85 8.16
CA ALA A 241 0.95 8.71 8.98
C ALA A 241 1.79 9.50 10.01
N ASP A 242 2.75 8.84 10.66
CA ASP A 242 3.68 9.48 11.60
C ASP A 242 4.58 10.50 10.89
N MET A 243 5.08 10.16 9.70
CA MET A 243 5.85 11.09 8.87
C MET A 243 5.03 12.33 8.51
N LEU A 244 3.77 12.16 8.09
CA LEU A 244 2.87 13.29 7.83
C LEU A 244 2.63 14.10 9.11
N TYR A 245 2.30 13.44 10.22
CA TYR A 245 2.04 14.09 11.52
C TYR A 245 3.20 14.99 11.93
N ASN A 246 4.42 14.44 11.96
CA ASN A 246 5.61 15.16 12.39
C ASN A 246 5.91 16.36 11.48
N ASN A 247 5.79 16.19 10.16
CA ASN A 247 6.05 17.29 9.22
C ASN A 247 4.98 18.38 9.27
N ILE A 248 3.73 18.06 9.61
CA ILE A 248 2.68 19.04 9.84
C ILE A 248 2.94 19.80 11.14
N VAL A 249 3.16 19.11 12.27
CA VAL A 249 3.40 19.76 13.58
C VAL A 249 4.63 20.66 13.53
N ASN A 250 5.71 20.21 12.89
CA ASN A 250 6.96 20.96 12.76
C ASN A 250 6.95 21.99 11.61
N GLY A 251 5.90 22.06 10.79
CA GLY A 251 5.83 23.04 9.70
C GLY A 251 6.93 22.90 8.63
N ASN A 252 7.54 21.73 8.47
CA ASN A 252 8.69 21.52 7.57
C ASN A 252 8.35 21.84 6.11
N PHE A 253 7.08 21.66 5.73
CA PHE A 253 6.56 21.99 4.39
C PHE A 253 6.55 23.50 4.09
N ALA A 254 6.56 24.36 5.11
CA ALA A 254 6.42 25.81 4.97
C ALA A 254 7.77 26.55 4.81
N THR A 255 8.89 25.84 4.97
CA THR A 255 10.24 26.42 5.09
C THR A 255 10.80 27.08 3.82
N ASP A 256 10.04 27.10 2.71
CA ASP A 256 10.57 27.52 1.40
C ASP A 256 9.60 28.36 0.55
N THR A 257 8.94 29.36 1.16
CA THR A 257 8.11 30.33 0.43
C THR A 257 8.92 31.36 -0.39
N SER A 258 10.26 31.31 -0.38
CA SER A 258 11.15 32.26 -1.08
C SER A 258 11.90 31.68 -2.29
N ILE A 259 11.72 30.40 -2.64
CA ILE A 259 12.30 29.85 -3.86
C ILE A 259 11.31 30.08 -5.00
N THR A 260 11.59 31.11 -5.80
CA THR A 260 11.20 31.16 -7.23
C THR A 260 11.40 29.77 -7.84
N PRO A 261 10.63 29.31 -8.84
CA PRO A 261 10.84 28.02 -9.48
C PRO A 261 12.18 28.02 -10.26
N SER A 262 13.29 28.11 -9.53
CA SER A 262 14.62 27.74 -9.95
C SER A 262 14.50 26.28 -10.25
N ALA A 263 14.52 26.00 -11.55
CA ALA A 263 14.72 24.71 -12.17
C ALA A 263 14.94 23.65 -11.09
N SER A 264 13.90 22.85 -10.83
CA SER A 264 14.15 21.50 -10.38
C SER A 264 15.36 21.02 -11.17
N ARG A 265 16.35 20.40 -10.50
CA ARG A 265 17.16 19.45 -11.22
C ARG A 265 16.14 18.47 -11.78
N SER A 266 15.71 18.78 -13.00
CA SER A 266 14.96 17.92 -13.85
C SER A 266 15.94 16.78 -13.98
N LEU A 267 15.73 15.75 -13.16
CA LEU A 267 15.95 14.39 -13.60
C LEU A 267 15.14 14.35 -14.90
N LYS A 268 15.82 14.74 -15.98
CA LYS A 268 15.35 14.55 -17.33
C LYS A 268 15.26 13.04 -17.38
N ASN A 269 14.08 12.52 -17.08
CA ASN A 269 13.74 11.15 -17.41
C ASN A 269 13.73 11.13 -18.94
N THR A 270 14.92 10.99 -19.51
CA THR A 270 15.05 10.49 -20.86
C THR A 270 14.33 9.15 -20.86
N LYS A 271 13.72 8.76 -21.98
CA LYS A 271 12.97 7.50 -22.07
C LYS A 271 13.79 6.26 -21.63
N ASN A 272 15.11 6.41 -21.46
CA ASN A 272 16.03 5.41 -20.91
C ASN A 272 16.02 5.26 -19.37
N ASP A 273 15.60 6.24 -18.56
CA ASP A 273 15.61 6.13 -17.08
C ASP A 273 14.45 5.30 -16.50
N LEU A 274 13.57 4.81 -17.36
CA LEU A 274 12.55 3.80 -17.02
C LEU A 274 13.16 2.44 -16.70
N PHE A 275 14.43 2.20 -17.09
CA PHE A 275 15.18 0.98 -16.84
C PHE A 275 16.30 1.29 -15.83
N GLY A 276 16.18 0.78 -14.62
CA GLY A 276 17.23 0.91 -13.60
C GLY A 276 18.50 0.16 -13.99
N GLN A 277 19.67 0.74 -13.68
CA GLN A 277 20.97 0.06 -13.78
C GLN A 277 21.07 -1.14 -12.82
N MET A 278 21.83 -2.13 -13.25
CA MET A 278 21.63 -3.56 -12.99
C MET A 278 22.38 -4.14 -11.78
N ASP A 279 21.71 -5.06 -11.10
CA ASP A 279 22.26 -6.27 -10.49
C ASP A 279 21.66 -7.54 -11.16
N GLY A 280 21.91 -7.70 -12.46
CA GLY A 280 21.89 -9.02 -13.13
C GLY A 280 20.56 -9.80 -13.21
N SER A 281 19.41 -9.26 -12.81
CA SER A 281 18.11 -9.93 -12.99
C SER A 281 17.07 -8.98 -13.59
N ALA A 282 16.58 -9.32 -14.79
CA ALA A 282 15.45 -8.76 -15.56
C ALA A 282 15.11 -7.25 -15.42
N GLU A 283 15.10 -6.51 -16.54
CA GLU A 283 14.61 -5.13 -16.67
C GLU A 283 13.19 -4.92 -16.07
N TYR A 284 13.11 -4.52 -14.79
CA TYR A 284 11.84 -4.10 -14.21
C TYR A 284 11.69 -2.58 -14.37
N PRO A 285 10.59 -2.10 -14.97
CA PRO A 285 10.39 -0.66 -15.14
C PRO A 285 10.31 0.00 -13.76
N ARG A 286 11.06 1.07 -13.50
CA ARG A 286 11.01 1.76 -12.18
C ARG A 286 9.58 2.14 -11.77
N HIS A 287 8.71 2.41 -12.73
CA HIS A 287 7.31 2.78 -12.51
C HIS A 287 6.42 1.61 -12.05
N ALA A 288 5.67 1.83 -10.96
CA ALA A 288 4.69 0.91 -10.40
C ALA A 288 3.29 1.14 -11.01
N ARG A 289 3.11 0.72 -12.26
CA ARG A 289 1.84 0.90 -12.99
C ARG A 289 0.67 0.23 -12.26
N LYS A 290 -0.54 0.71 -12.55
CA LYS A 290 -1.78 0.14 -12.01
C LYS A 290 -1.89 -1.35 -12.38
N ILE A 291 -2.32 -2.15 -11.40
CA ILE A 291 -2.68 -3.55 -11.63
C ILE A 291 -3.96 -3.62 -12.46
N ILE A 292 -3.90 -4.31 -13.59
CA ILE A 292 -5.01 -4.54 -14.53
C ILE A 292 -5.46 -6.00 -14.45
N PRO A 293 -6.67 -6.33 -14.94
CA PRO A 293 -7.15 -7.71 -14.93
C PRO A 293 -6.15 -8.71 -15.52
N GLU A 294 -5.46 -8.35 -16.59
CA GLU A 294 -4.52 -9.19 -17.33
C GLU A 294 -3.33 -9.65 -16.47
N ASP A 295 -2.94 -8.87 -15.45
CA ASP A 295 -1.88 -9.25 -14.50
C ASP A 295 -2.23 -10.50 -13.68
N ARG A 296 -3.52 -10.85 -13.62
CA ARG A 296 -4.03 -12.03 -12.92
C ARG A 296 -4.09 -13.27 -13.80
N HIS A 297 -3.69 -13.18 -15.07
CA HIS A 297 -3.59 -14.36 -15.92
C HIS A 297 -2.43 -15.24 -15.42
N VAL A 298 -2.74 -16.45 -14.97
CA VAL A 298 -1.70 -17.42 -14.57
C VAL A 298 -1.07 -18.03 -15.81
N ASN A 299 0.26 -18.03 -15.84
CA ASN A 299 1.03 -18.79 -16.82
C ASN A 299 1.69 -19.97 -16.09
N PHE A 300 1.23 -21.19 -16.39
CA PHE A 300 1.77 -22.39 -15.77
C PHE A 300 3.21 -22.72 -16.22
N ARG A 301 3.80 -21.99 -17.19
CA ARG A 301 5.24 -22.03 -17.49
C ARG A 301 6.09 -21.26 -16.47
N TRP A 302 5.49 -20.58 -15.51
CA TRP A 302 6.21 -20.01 -14.38
C TRP A 302 6.62 -21.08 -13.37
N PRO A 303 7.65 -20.83 -12.54
CA PRO A 303 7.92 -21.68 -11.39
C PRO A 303 6.77 -21.63 -10.37
N SER A 304 6.62 -22.66 -9.54
CA SER A 304 5.54 -22.73 -8.53
C SER A 304 5.56 -21.52 -7.59
N SER A 305 6.76 -21.14 -7.13
CA SER A 305 7.00 -20.00 -6.25
C SER A 305 6.49 -18.66 -6.81
N GLU A 306 6.42 -18.53 -8.13
CA GLU A 306 5.96 -17.32 -8.80
C GLU A 306 4.43 -17.27 -8.93
N ILE A 307 3.80 -18.42 -9.17
CA ILE A 307 2.33 -18.54 -9.14
C ILE A 307 1.81 -18.29 -7.72
N LEU A 308 2.48 -18.86 -6.72
CA LEU A 308 2.14 -18.66 -5.31
C LEU A 308 2.31 -17.20 -4.88
N LEU A 309 3.40 -16.55 -5.27
CA LEU A 309 3.62 -15.12 -5.05
C LEU A 309 2.50 -14.29 -5.67
N ARG A 310 2.20 -14.49 -6.96
CA ARG A 310 1.12 -13.76 -7.64
C ARG A 310 -0.25 -14.00 -7.01
N ASN A 311 -0.55 -15.23 -6.60
CA ASN A 311 -1.80 -15.52 -5.89
C ASN A 311 -1.86 -14.80 -4.54
N ARG A 312 -0.74 -14.74 -3.80
CA ARG A 312 -0.66 -14.05 -2.51
C ARG A 312 -0.84 -12.53 -2.65
N VAL A 313 -0.23 -11.92 -3.67
CA VAL A 313 -0.25 -10.46 -3.87
C VAL A 313 -1.49 -9.98 -4.61
N LEU A 314 -1.90 -10.68 -5.66
CA LEU A 314 -3.02 -10.27 -6.53
C LEU A 314 -4.36 -10.90 -6.11
N GLY A 315 -4.32 -11.93 -5.26
CA GLY A 315 -5.46 -12.77 -4.93
C GLY A 315 -5.80 -13.71 -6.08
N ARG A 316 -7.09 -13.78 -6.46
CA ARG A 316 -7.55 -14.68 -7.52
C ARG A 316 -6.78 -14.51 -8.84
N LEU A 317 -6.40 -15.64 -9.41
CA LEU A 317 -5.79 -15.75 -10.74
C LEU A 317 -6.78 -16.42 -11.70
N PHE A 318 -6.57 -16.30 -13.01
CA PHE A 318 -7.39 -17.01 -14.00
C PHE A 318 -6.54 -17.56 -15.14
N ALA A 319 -7.04 -18.59 -15.80
CA ALA A 319 -6.51 -19.09 -17.06
C ALA A 319 -7.63 -19.27 -18.09
N LEU A 320 -7.24 -19.28 -19.35
CA LEU A 320 -8.06 -19.71 -20.48
C LEU A 320 -7.53 -21.06 -20.97
N ASP A 321 -8.41 -21.87 -21.55
CA ASP A 321 -8.04 -23.05 -22.34
C ASP A 321 -7.12 -24.08 -21.65
N THR A 322 -7.37 -24.37 -20.37
CA THR A 322 -6.56 -25.35 -19.61
C THR A 322 -6.92 -26.81 -19.90
N GLY A 323 -7.64 -27.12 -20.98
CA GLY A 323 -8.18 -28.45 -21.27
C GLY A 323 -9.34 -28.92 -20.38
N LEU A 324 -9.47 -28.41 -19.13
CA LEU A 324 -10.61 -28.67 -18.23
C LEU A 324 -11.94 -28.14 -18.76
N ALA A 325 -11.87 -26.97 -19.39
CA ALA A 325 -12.99 -26.25 -19.94
C ALA A 325 -12.46 -25.44 -21.13
N PRO A 326 -12.28 -26.09 -22.30
CA PRO A 326 -11.89 -25.39 -23.51
C PRO A 326 -12.88 -24.24 -23.74
N THR A 327 -12.38 -23.08 -24.15
CA THR A 327 -13.16 -21.87 -24.45
C THR A 327 -13.82 -21.16 -23.25
N LYS A 328 -13.61 -21.62 -22.02
CA LYS A 328 -14.17 -20.97 -20.82
C LYS A 328 -13.07 -20.51 -19.87
N ARG A 329 -13.29 -19.36 -19.24
CA ARG A 329 -12.39 -18.89 -18.19
C ARG A 329 -12.51 -19.75 -16.93
N ILE A 330 -11.35 -20.10 -16.37
CA ILE A 330 -11.25 -20.71 -15.04
C ILE A 330 -10.60 -19.69 -14.12
N THR A 331 -11.29 -19.33 -13.04
CA THR A 331 -10.73 -18.50 -11.97
C THR A 331 -10.32 -19.39 -10.81
N PHE A 332 -9.07 -19.29 -10.40
CA PHE A 332 -8.49 -19.98 -9.26
C PHE A 332 -8.52 -19.07 -8.04
N HIS A 333 -8.93 -19.63 -6.90
CA HIS A 333 -8.96 -18.93 -5.63
C HIS A 333 -8.09 -19.70 -4.64
N GLY A 334 -6.97 -19.09 -4.25
CA GLY A 334 -5.98 -19.74 -3.42
C GLY A 334 -5.16 -20.74 -4.22
N PHE A 335 -3.88 -20.85 -3.88
CA PHE A 335 -3.00 -21.93 -4.29
C PHE A 335 -2.23 -22.39 -3.07
N GLU A 336 -2.13 -23.70 -2.92
CA GLU A 336 -1.28 -24.33 -1.92
C GLU A 336 0.07 -24.63 -2.55
N ASP A 337 1.13 -24.41 -1.77
CA ASP A 337 2.44 -24.90 -2.13
C ASP A 337 2.46 -26.42 -1.99
N THR A 338 2.92 -27.10 -3.01
CA THR A 338 2.97 -28.55 -3.05
C THR A 338 4.38 -29.07 -3.32
N THR A 339 5.41 -28.21 -3.24
CA THR A 339 6.81 -28.62 -3.45
C THR A 339 7.28 -29.67 -2.45
N ASP A 340 6.82 -29.60 -1.19
CA ASP A 340 7.22 -30.54 -0.12
C ASP A 340 6.36 -31.82 -0.09
N ALA A 341 5.28 -31.87 -0.86
CA ALA A 341 4.54 -33.11 -1.02
C ALA A 341 5.41 -34.03 -1.88
N CYS A 342 6.09 -35.03 -1.31
CA CYS A 342 6.91 -36.01 -2.04
C CYS A 342 6.21 -36.52 -3.32
N TRP A 343 6.51 -35.89 -4.46
CA TRP A 343 5.88 -36.17 -5.75
C TRP A 343 6.44 -37.43 -6.41
N GLU A 344 7.68 -37.78 -6.10
CA GLU A 344 8.32 -39.00 -6.60
C GLU A 344 7.73 -40.28 -5.97
N GLN A 345 6.86 -40.13 -4.97
CA GLN A 345 6.10 -41.22 -4.36
C GLN A 345 4.65 -40.81 -4.07
N VAL A 346 3.94 -40.26 -5.06
CA VAL A 346 2.48 -40.20 -4.92
C VAL A 346 1.96 -41.63 -4.85
N GLN A 347 1.76 -42.15 -3.64
CA GLN A 347 1.00 -43.36 -3.35
C GLN A 347 -0.49 -43.08 -3.64
N ALA A 348 -0.80 -42.81 -4.90
CA ALA A 348 -2.16 -42.57 -5.34
C ALA A 348 -2.98 -43.81 -4.99
N LYS A 349 -3.96 -43.67 -4.08
CA LYS A 349 -4.89 -44.75 -3.73
C LYS A 349 -6.02 -44.84 -4.78
N GLY A 350 -5.71 -44.61 -6.06
CA GLY A 350 -6.68 -44.53 -7.15
C GLY A 350 -6.09 -44.06 -8.49
N PRO A 351 -6.93 -43.99 -9.55
CA PRO A 351 -6.49 -43.65 -10.90
C PRO A 351 -5.99 -42.20 -11.01
N ILE A 352 -4.91 -42.01 -11.76
CA ILE A 352 -4.38 -40.68 -12.08
C ILE A 352 -5.00 -40.21 -13.39
N ILE A 353 -5.75 -39.11 -13.36
CA ILE A 353 -6.32 -38.50 -14.56
C ILE A 353 -5.34 -37.45 -15.06
N ARG A 354 -4.90 -37.58 -16.32
CA ARG A 354 -3.99 -36.64 -16.97
C ARG A 354 -4.66 -35.94 -18.13
N ILE A 355 -4.48 -34.62 -18.21
CA ILE A 355 -5.04 -33.78 -19.28
C ILE A 355 -3.91 -32.94 -19.88
N GLY A 356 -3.70 -33.08 -21.19
CA GLY A 356 -2.60 -32.45 -21.93
C GLY A 356 -1.88 -33.46 -22.82
N ASN A 357 -0.97 -32.98 -23.66
CA ASN A 357 -0.23 -33.83 -24.60
C ASN A 357 0.80 -34.70 -23.87
N HIS A 358 1.63 -34.10 -22.98
CA HIS A 358 2.61 -34.83 -22.19
C HIS A 358 2.50 -34.52 -20.68
N PRO A 359 2.65 -35.50 -19.76
CA PRO A 359 2.50 -35.28 -18.31
C PRO A 359 3.47 -34.27 -17.70
N LEU A 360 4.61 -34.04 -18.35
CA LEU A 360 5.64 -33.10 -17.93
C LEU A 360 5.46 -31.70 -18.53
N ASP A 361 4.50 -31.52 -19.44
CA ASP A 361 4.27 -30.21 -20.06
C ASP A 361 3.75 -29.22 -19.01
N PRO A 362 4.29 -27.99 -18.95
CA PRO A 362 3.73 -26.97 -18.07
C PRO A 362 2.26 -26.69 -18.39
N GLY A 363 1.41 -26.70 -17.36
CA GLY A 363 -0.04 -26.63 -17.49
C GLY A 363 -0.73 -27.99 -17.64
N ALA A 364 0.02 -29.09 -17.77
CA ALA A 364 -0.55 -30.44 -17.70
C ALA A 364 -1.24 -30.62 -16.35
N ILE A 365 -2.43 -31.22 -16.41
CA ILE A 365 -3.26 -31.39 -15.22
C ILE A 365 -3.15 -32.83 -14.78
N SER A 366 -2.80 -33.00 -13.52
CA SER A 366 -2.85 -34.30 -12.86
C SER A 366 -3.88 -34.23 -11.74
N ALA A 367 -4.84 -35.15 -11.76
CA ALA A 367 -5.86 -35.24 -10.75
C ALA A 367 -5.80 -36.64 -10.13
N PHE A 368 -5.61 -36.73 -8.82
CA PHE A 368 -5.54 -38.01 -8.10
C PHE A 368 -6.02 -37.85 -6.66
N LYS A 369 -6.22 -38.99 -6.00
CA LYS A 369 -6.65 -39.08 -4.61
C LYS A 369 -5.45 -39.38 -3.71
N HIS A 370 -5.16 -38.50 -2.77
CA HIS A 370 -4.19 -38.73 -1.69
C HIS A 370 -4.97 -38.99 -0.39
N ASP A 371 -4.84 -40.18 0.18
CA ASP A 371 -5.63 -40.65 1.32
C ASP A 371 -7.16 -40.53 1.15
N LYS A 372 -7.78 -39.54 1.80
CA LYS A 372 -9.22 -39.24 1.74
C LYS A 372 -9.54 -37.99 0.92
N GLU A 373 -8.54 -37.21 0.51
CA GLU A 373 -8.73 -35.96 -0.20
C GLU A 373 -8.48 -36.11 -1.71
N LYS A 374 -9.36 -35.49 -2.49
CA LYS A 374 -9.26 -35.42 -3.95
C LYS A 374 -8.69 -34.06 -4.30
N ARG A 375 -7.59 -34.03 -5.05
CA ARG A 375 -6.90 -32.79 -5.40
C ARG A 375 -6.63 -32.73 -6.89
N ILE A 376 -6.50 -31.51 -7.40
CA ILE A 376 -6.15 -31.23 -8.79
C ILE A 376 -4.86 -30.44 -8.75
N TYR A 377 -3.92 -30.87 -9.56
CA TYR A 377 -2.61 -30.29 -9.61
C TYR A 377 -2.31 -29.83 -11.02
N PHE A 378 -1.69 -28.67 -11.11
CA PHE A 378 -1.22 -28.09 -12.35
C PHE A 378 0.29 -28.15 -12.34
N ARG A 379 0.87 -28.76 -13.39
CA ARG A 379 2.31 -28.80 -13.58
C ARG A 379 2.82 -27.39 -13.81
N THR A 380 3.82 -26.98 -13.04
CA THR A 380 4.54 -25.73 -13.26
C THR A 380 5.88 -26.02 -13.96
N LYS A 381 6.70 -24.99 -14.20
CA LYS A 381 8.03 -25.16 -14.79
C LYS A 381 8.90 -26.17 -14.03
N ASP A 382 8.84 -26.12 -12.70
CA ASP A 382 9.76 -26.80 -11.78
C ASP A 382 9.04 -27.65 -10.72
N GLY A 383 7.71 -27.57 -10.63
CA GLY A 383 6.96 -28.17 -9.54
C GLY A 383 5.49 -28.36 -9.87
N TRP A 384 4.66 -28.22 -8.85
CA TRP A 384 3.22 -28.36 -8.95
C TRP A 384 2.55 -27.33 -8.05
N VAL A 385 1.34 -26.94 -8.43
CA VAL A 385 0.46 -26.12 -7.60
C VAL A 385 -0.94 -26.70 -7.59
N SER A 386 -1.60 -26.63 -6.44
CA SER A 386 -3.00 -27.08 -6.28
C SER A 386 -3.87 -25.89 -5.88
N PRO A 387 -4.87 -25.50 -6.69
CA PRO A 387 -5.83 -24.49 -6.26
C PRO A 387 -6.74 -25.06 -5.17
N THR A 388 -7.13 -24.24 -4.20
CA THR A 388 -8.08 -24.66 -3.16
C THR A 388 -9.52 -24.63 -3.68
N GLU A 389 -9.87 -23.56 -4.40
CA GLU A 389 -11.20 -23.37 -4.99
C GLU A 389 -11.12 -22.81 -6.40
N VAL A 390 -12.19 -23.02 -7.17
CA VAL A 390 -12.25 -22.71 -8.59
C VAL A 390 -13.63 -22.18 -8.97
N THR A 391 -13.68 -21.31 -9.97
CA THR A 391 -14.91 -20.86 -10.61
C THR A 391 -14.76 -21.02 -12.10
N LEU A 392 -15.58 -21.90 -12.67
CA LEU A 392 -15.74 -22.01 -14.12
C LEU A 392 -16.70 -20.92 -14.57
N GLU A 393 -16.42 -20.31 -15.72
CA GLU A 393 -17.31 -19.34 -16.32
C GLU A 393 -18.74 -19.87 -16.47
N GLY A 394 -19.71 -19.10 -15.98
CA GLY A 394 -21.12 -19.48 -15.92
C GLY A 394 -21.50 -20.40 -14.75
N SER A 395 -20.56 -20.83 -13.92
CA SER A 395 -20.82 -21.72 -12.76
C SER A 395 -20.54 -21.02 -11.42
N PRO A 396 -21.14 -21.48 -10.30
CA PRO A 396 -20.79 -20.99 -8.97
C PRO A 396 -19.35 -21.39 -8.56
N LYS A 397 -18.83 -20.69 -7.55
CA LYS A 397 -17.55 -21.04 -6.90
C LYS A 397 -17.69 -22.39 -6.18
N GLN A 398 -16.73 -23.28 -6.38
CA GLN A 398 -16.73 -24.64 -5.86
C GLN A 398 -15.31 -25.05 -5.40
N LYS A 399 -15.20 -26.05 -4.53
CA LYS A 399 -13.89 -26.64 -4.18
C LYS A 399 -13.23 -27.24 -5.42
N ALA A 400 -11.91 -27.15 -5.52
CA ALA A 400 -11.17 -27.72 -6.65
C ALA A 400 -11.40 -29.24 -6.77
N SER A 401 -11.59 -29.93 -5.64
CA SER A 401 -11.95 -31.36 -5.59
C SER A 401 -13.23 -31.74 -6.34
N VAL A 402 -14.17 -30.80 -6.55
CA VAL A 402 -15.39 -31.06 -7.34
C VAL A 402 -15.07 -31.19 -8.82
N ILE A 403 -14.04 -30.48 -9.31
CA ILE A 403 -13.60 -30.63 -10.70
C ILE A 403 -13.03 -32.04 -10.92
N TYR A 404 -12.37 -32.65 -9.92
CA TYR A 404 -11.83 -34.01 -10.04
C TYR A 404 -12.92 -35.00 -10.46
N GLU A 405 -14.11 -34.92 -9.86
CA GLU A 405 -15.24 -35.79 -10.22
C GLU A 405 -15.73 -35.57 -11.65
N LYS A 406 -15.80 -34.30 -12.08
CA LYS A 406 -16.16 -33.97 -13.47
C LYS A 406 -15.15 -34.56 -14.45
N LEU A 407 -13.86 -34.45 -14.16
CA LEU A 407 -12.80 -35.00 -15.00
C LEU A 407 -12.87 -36.53 -15.11
N ARG A 408 -13.14 -37.20 -13.99
CA ARG A 408 -13.29 -38.66 -13.95
C ARG A 408 -14.45 -39.16 -14.81
N GLN A 409 -15.55 -38.41 -14.85
CA GLN A 409 -16.74 -38.77 -15.64
C GLN A 409 -16.56 -38.56 -17.14
N THR A 410 -15.66 -37.65 -17.54
CA THR A 410 -15.59 -37.16 -18.94
C THR A 410 -14.44 -37.79 -19.75
N MET A 411 -13.45 -38.40 -19.10
CA MET A 411 -12.27 -38.97 -19.80
C MET A 411 -12.10 -40.46 -19.53
N PRO A 412 -11.72 -41.26 -20.55
CA PRO A 412 -11.30 -42.63 -20.33
C PRO A 412 -10.07 -42.61 -19.41
N VAL A 413 -10.19 -43.31 -18.29
CA VAL A 413 -9.10 -43.44 -17.31
C VAL A 413 -7.95 -44.17 -18.01
N THR A 414 -6.92 -43.44 -18.43
CA THR A 414 -5.62 -44.05 -18.71
C THR A 414 -4.99 -44.42 -17.38
N CYS A 415 -5.27 -45.63 -16.89
CA CYS A 415 -4.43 -46.26 -15.88
C CYS A 415 -3.04 -46.43 -16.50
N CYS A 416 -2.05 -45.72 -15.97
CA CYS A 416 -0.66 -46.20 -16.00
C CYS A 416 -0.44 -47.02 -14.74
#